data_AF-A0A0T6BFG5-F1
#
_entry.id   AF-A0A0T6BFG5-F1
#
_cell.length_a   1.000
_cell.length_b   1.000
_cell.length_c   1.000
_cell.angle_alpha   90.00
_cell.angle_beta   90.00
_cell.angle_gamma   90.00
#
_symmetry.space_group_name_H-M   'P 1'
#
loop_
_entity.id
_entity.type
_entity.pdbx_description
1 polymer ?
#
loop_
_entity_poly.entity_id
_entity_poly.type
_entity_poly.pdbx_seq_one_letter_code
_entity_poly.pdbx_strand_id
1 'polypeptide(L)'
;MKLLQHSWSDMLVLDHIHQRMHNNLPDETTLHNGQKFDLLSLGLLGVPSLADTFNDITNKLQELKFDVGDYICIKFMLLLNPDVRGIANRKHVEEGYEQVQRALLEYTLTGYPQIQVR
;
A
#
# COMPACT_ATOMS: atom_id res chain seq x y z
N MET A 1 2.31 -15.53 -11.97
CA MET A 1 2.62 -15.98 -10.60
C MET A 1 3.79 -15.24 -9.94
N LYS A 2 4.92 -14.99 -10.63
CA LYS A 2 6.12 -14.38 -10.00
C LYS A 2 5.91 -12.98 -9.41
N LEU A 3 5.15 -12.13 -10.10
CA LEU A 3 4.83 -10.78 -9.62
C LEU A 3 4.10 -10.81 -8.26
N LEU A 4 2.99 -11.55 -8.18
CA LEU A 4 2.24 -11.75 -6.94
C LEU A 4 3.09 -12.37 -5.83
N GLN A 5 3.92 -13.36 -6.16
CA GLN A 5 4.84 -13.97 -5.18
C GLN A 5 5.85 -12.99 -4.61
N HIS A 6 6.20 -11.94 -5.37
CA HIS A 6 7.10 -10.89 -4.91
C HIS A 6 6.37 -9.80 -4.12
N SER A 7 5.17 -9.39 -4.55
CA SER A 7 4.50 -8.20 -4.01
C SER A 7 3.40 -8.47 -2.99
N TRP A 8 3.07 -9.73 -2.69
CA TRP A 8 1.93 -10.05 -1.82
C TRP A 8 2.04 -9.41 -0.43
N SER A 9 3.22 -9.42 0.20
CA SER A 9 3.41 -8.85 1.53
C SER A 9 3.27 -7.33 1.50
N ASP A 10 3.86 -6.67 0.50
CA ASP A 10 3.78 -5.22 0.35
C ASP A 10 2.33 -4.77 0.12
N MET A 11 1.58 -5.51 -0.69
CA MET A 11 0.16 -5.24 -0.93
C MET A 11 -0.69 -5.44 0.34
N LEU A 12 -0.40 -6.45 1.17
CA LEU A 12 -1.13 -6.64 2.43
C LEU A 12 -0.89 -5.50 3.42
N VAL A 13 0.36 -5.02 3.52
CA VAL A 13 0.69 -3.85 4.35
C VAL A 13 -0.03 -2.61 3.83
N LEU A 14 0.02 -2.36 2.51
CA LEU A 14 -0.68 -1.24 1.88
C LEU A 14 -2.20 -1.31 2.10
N ASP A 15 -2.80 -2.50 1.92
CA ASP A 15 -4.22 -2.73 2.15
C ASP A 15 -4.60 -2.44 3.60
N HIS A 16 -3.77 -2.84 4.56
CA HIS A 16 -4.01 -2.57 5.98
C HIS A 16 -3.95 -1.07 6.29
N ILE A 17 -2.95 -0.36 5.76
CA ILE A 17 -2.85 1.11 5.89
C ILE A 17 -4.10 1.78 5.32
N HIS A 18 -4.51 1.42 4.10
CA HIS A 18 -5.71 1.98 3.47
C HIS A 18 -6.97 1.73 4.30
N GLN A 19 -7.18 0.49 4.79
CA GLN A 19 -8.33 0.17 5.64
C GLN A 19 -8.34 0.98 6.94
N ARG A 20 -7.16 1.18 7.55
CA ARG A 20 -7.03 1.97 8.78
C ARG A 20 -7.32 3.45 8.54
N MET A 21 -6.77 4.02 7.47
CA MET A 21 -6.91 5.45 7.16
C MET A 21 -8.32 5.82 6.66
N HIS A 22 -8.94 4.98 5.81
CA HIS A 22 -10.16 5.35 5.11
C HIS A 22 -11.42 4.67 5.65
N ASN A 23 -11.29 3.49 6.26
CA ASN A 23 -12.42 2.70 6.73
C ASN A 23 -12.48 2.57 8.26
N ASN A 24 -11.63 3.32 8.98
CA ASN A 24 -11.56 3.33 10.45
C ASN A 24 -11.40 1.92 11.05
N LEU A 25 -10.55 1.09 10.44
CA LEU A 25 -10.23 -0.23 10.98
C LEU A 25 -9.69 -0.09 12.42
N PRO A 26 -10.32 -0.71 13.43
CA PRO A 26 -9.86 -0.60 14.81
C PRO A 26 -8.58 -1.43 15.02
N ASP A 27 -7.83 -1.09 16.06
CA ASP A 27 -6.62 -1.84 16.46
C ASP A 27 -6.94 -3.22 17.01
N GLU A 28 -8.08 -3.38 17.68
CA GLU A 28 -8.51 -4.66 18.23
C GLU A 28 -10.00 -4.92 17.93
N THR A 29 -10.36 -6.20 17.84
CA THR A 29 -11.74 -6.66 17.78
C THR A 29 -11.97 -7.80 18.74
N THR A 30 -13.18 -7.91 19.29
CA THR A 30 -13.56 -9.01 20.18
C THR A 30 -14.25 -10.10 19.35
N LEU A 31 -13.66 -11.29 19.33
CA LEU A 31 -14.22 -12.45 18.64
C LEU A 31 -15.41 -13.05 19.42
N HIS A 32 -16.23 -13.84 18.74
CA HIS A 32 -17.43 -14.46 19.34
C HIS A 32 -17.15 -15.36 20.56
N ASN A 33 -15.91 -15.81 20.72
CA ASN A 33 -15.46 -16.61 21.86
C ASN A 33 -14.90 -15.76 23.03
N GLY A 34 -15.01 -14.43 22.96
CA GLY A 34 -14.54 -13.49 23.97
C GLY A 34 -13.04 -13.14 23.89
N GLN A 35 -12.30 -13.72 22.94
CA GLN A 35 -10.89 -13.37 22.74
C GLN A 35 -10.75 -12.01 22.04
N LYS A 36 -9.81 -11.20 22.50
CA LYS A 36 -9.37 -10.00 21.79
C LYS A 36 -8.39 -10.40 20.70
N PHE A 37 -8.65 -9.93 19.49
CA PHE A 37 -7.78 -10.11 18.34
C PHE A 37 -7.16 -8.76 17.98
N ASP A 38 -5.84 -8.68 18.05
CA ASP A 38 -5.08 -7.52 17.61
C ASP A 38 -5.03 -7.48 16.08
N LEU A 39 -5.79 -6.56 15.49
CA LEU A 39 -5.86 -6.36 14.06
C LEU A 39 -4.58 -5.71 13.53
N LEU A 40 -3.89 -4.89 14.33
CA LEU A 40 -2.62 -4.27 13.93
C LEU A 40 -1.57 -5.35 13.60
N SER A 41 -1.57 -6.46 14.33
CA SER A 41 -0.72 -7.61 14.03
C SER A 41 -0.87 -8.14 12.59
N LEU A 42 -2.02 -7.96 11.93
CA LEU A 42 -2.19 -8.30 10.51
C LEU A 42 -1.38 -7.37 9.59
N GLY A 43 -1.42 -6.05 9.84
CA GLY A 43 -0.64 -5.05 9.10
C GLY A 43 0.86 -5.18 9.34
N LEU A 44 1.27 -5.72 10.49
CA LEU A 44 2.66 -5.99 10.85
C LEU A 44 3.14 -7.37 10.41
N LEU A 45 2.29 -8.18 9.76
CA LEU A 45 2.58 -9.56 9.36
C LEU A 45 3.13 -10.42 10.51
N GLY A 46 2.66 -10.16 11.74
CA GLY A 46 3.10 -10.84 12.95
C GLY A 46 4.44 -10.37 13.53
N VAL A 47 4.95 -9.20 13.15
CA VAL A 47 6.23 -8.64 13.64
C VAL A 47 6.00 -7.35 14.44
N PRO A 48 5.77 -7.41 15.76
CA PRO A 48 5.41 -6.25 16.59
C PRO A 48 6.44 -5.11 16.60
N SER A 49 7.72 -5.43 16.41
CA SER A 49 8.80 -4.43 16.39
C SER A 49 8.72 -3.46 15.21
N LEU A 50 7.89 -3.73 14.20
CA LEU A 50 7.66 -2.84 13.07
C LEU A 50 6.55 -1.83 13.32
N ALA A 51 5.90 -1.84 14.49
CA ALA A 51 4.78 -0.95 14.81
C ALA A 51 5.14 0.54 14.63
N ASP A 52 6.29 0.97 15.12
CA ASP A 52 6.73 2.37 14.99
C ASP A 52 6.96 2.75 13.53
N THR A 53 7.62 1.89 12.75
CA THR A 53 7.83 2.11 11.31
C THR A 53 6.51 2.15 10.54
N PHE A 54 5.56 1.28 10.88
CA PHE A 54 4.23 1.25 10.29
C PHE A 54 3.46 2.56 10.57
N ASN A 55 3.51 3.04 11.80
CA ASN A 55 2.88 4.30 12.21
C ASN A 55 3.54 5.50 11.52
N ASP A 56 4.86 5.52 11.41
CA ASP A 56 5.59 6.58 10.69
C ASP A 56 5.19 6.66 9.21
N ILE A 57 5.05 5.51 8.55
CA ILE A 57 4.58 5.44 7.16
C ILE A 57 3.13 5.93 7.06
N THR A 58 2.26 5.48 7.97
CA THR A 58 0.85 5.89 8.00
C THR A 58 0.71 7.40 8.19
N ASN A 59 1.47 7.99 9.11
CA ASN A 59 1.48 9.43 9.36
C ASN A 59 1.94 10.22 8.13
N LYS A 60 3.02 9.78 7.46
CA LYS A 60 3.49 10.41 6.21
C LYS A 60 2.44 10.34 5.10
N LEU A 61 1.77 9.21 4.95
CA LEU A 61 0.68 9.06 3.97
C LEU A 61 -0.50 9.98 4.30
N GLN A 62 -0.82 10.15 5.58
CA GLN A 62 -1.85 11.09 6.01
C GLN A 62 -1.48 12.54 5.70
N GLU A 63 -0.22 12.95 5.90
CA GLU A 63 0.28 14.28 5.52
C GLU A 63 0.19 14.52 4.01
N LEU A 64 0.44 13.47 3.21
CA LEU A 64 0.33 13.48 1.76
C LEU A 64 -1.12 13.41 1.24
N LYS A 65 -2.10 13.37 2.14
CA LYS A 65 -3.54 13.17 1.80
C LYS A 65 -3.77 11.94 0.93
N PHE A 66 -3.03 10.88 1.20
CA PHE A 66 -3.18 9.60 0.53
C PHE A 66 -4.66 9.19 0.47
N ASP A 67 -5.15 8.87 -0.72
CA ASP A 67 -6.54 8.51 -0.96
C ASP A 67 -6.71 7.20 -1.73
N VAL A 68 -7.96 6.92 -2.14
CA VAL A 68 -8.30 5.70 -2.89
C VAL A 68 -7.63 5.66 -4.27
N GLY A 69 -7.46 6.81 -4.93
CA GLY A 69 -6.80 6.91 -6.23
C GLY A 69 -5.31 6.59 -6.12
N ASP A 70 -4.64 7.20 -5.13
CA ASP A 70 -3.23 6.91 -4.81
C ASP A 70 -3.05 5.44 -4.46
N TYR A 71 -3.93 4.91 -3.60
CA TYR A 71 -3.92 3.52 -3.16
C TYR A 71 -3.96 2.54 -4.34
N ILE A 72 -4.88 2.73 -5.28
CA ILE A 72 -5.00 1.86 -6.46
C ILE A 72 -3.73 1.95 -7.30
N CYS A 73 -3.22 3.17 -7.55
CA CYS A 73 -2.03 3.35 -8.37
C CYS A 73 -0.79 2.69 -7.74
N ILE A 74 -0.54 2.93 -6.45
CA ILE A 74 0.58 2.31 -5.73
C ILE A 74 0.45 0.80 -5.71
N LYS A 75 -0.76 0.25 -5.54
CA LYS A 75 -1.00 -1.20 -5.58
C LYS A 75 -0.61 -1.82 -6.93
N PHE A 76 -0.95 -1.16 -8.03
CA PHE A 76 -0.52 -1.59 -9.36
C PHE A 76 0.98 -1.40 -9.59
N MET A 77 1.59 -0.34 -9.07
CA MET A 77 3.04 -0.15 -9.15
C MET A 77 3.80 -1.25 -8.39
N LEU A 78 3.35 -1.63 -7.19
CA LEU A 78 3.91 -2.75 -6.43
C LEU A 78 3.75 -4.07 -7.18
N LEU A 79 2.59 -4.30 -7.79
CA LEU A 79 2.31 -5.52 -8.55
C LEU A 79 3.11 -5.61 -9.85
N LEU A 80 3.25 -4.50 -10.58
CA LEU A 80 3.90 -4.42 -11.88
C LEU A 80 5.39 -4.10 -11.77
N ASN A 81 6.08 -4.69 -10.78
CA ASN A 81 7.51 -4.45 -10.60
C ASN A 81 8.34 -5.14 -11.71
N PRO A 82 9.05 -4.39 -12.58
CA PRO A 82 9.86 -4.97 -13.66
C PRO A 82 11.16 -5.62 -13.18
N ASP A 83 11.59 -5.36 -11.94
CA ASP A 83 12.84 -5.88 -11.36
C ASP A 83 12.72 -7.31 -10.83
N VAL A 84 11.51 -7.89 -10.83
CA VAL A 84 11.29 -9.26 -10.40
C VAL A 84 11.97 -10.23 -11.37
N ARG A 85 12.87 -11.07 -10.83
CA ARG A 85 13.66 -11.99 -11.66
C ARG A 85 12.79 -13.04 -12.34
N GLY A 86 13.11 -13.31 -13.61
CA GLY A 86 12.49 -14.38 -14.40
C GLY A 86 11.08 -14.09 -14.89
N ILE A 87 10.67 -12.82 -14.96
CA ILE A 87 9.52 -12.42 -15.76
C ILE A 87 9.81 -12.73 -17.24
N ALA A 88 8.89 -13.41 -17.92
CA ALA A 88 9.03 -13.72 -19.35
C ALA A 88 8.88 -12.47 -20.22
N ASN A 89 7.83 -11.68 -19.98
CA ASN A 89 7.53 -10.46 -20.75
C ASN A 89 7.80 -9.19 -19.94
N ARG A 90 9.08 -8.92 -19.63
CA ARG A 90 9.48 -7.77 -18.80
C ARG A 90 9.02 -6.44 -19.39
N LYS A 91 9.11 -6.30 -20.72
CA LYS A 91 8.73 -5.08 -21.43
C LYS A 91 7.27 -4.69 -21.18
N HIS A 92 6.35 -5.66 -21.20
CA HIS A 92 4.94 -5.38 -20.95
C HIS A 92 4.66 -4.97 -19.50
N VAL A 93 5.40 -5.54 -18.54
CA VAL A 93 5.30 -5.14 -17.13
C VAL A 93 5.82 -3.73 -16.93
N GLU A 94 6.95 -3.40 -17.55
CA GLU A 94 7.56 -2.06 -17.54
C GLU A 94 6.64 -1.01 -18.16
N GLU A 95 6.03 -1.30 -19.32
CA GLU A 95 5.03 -0.43 -19.96
C GLU A 95 3.82 -0.17 -19.04
N GLY A 96 3.30 -1.22 -18.39
CA GLY A 96 2.20 -1.08 -17.44
C GLY A 96 2.58 -0.27 -16.21
N TYR A 97 3.78 -0.49 -15.65
CA TYR A 97 4.30 0.28 -14.53
C TYR A 97 4.42 1.78 -14.88
N GLU A 98 5.03 2.10 -16.02
CA GLU A 98 5.16 3.48 -16.48
C GLU A 98 3.80 4.14 -16.73
N GLN A 99 2.84 3.41 -17.29
CA GLN A 99 1.50 3.93 -17.53
C GLN A 99 0.80 4.32 -16.22
N VAL A 100 0.87 3.46 -15.20
CA VAL A 100 0.29 3.74 -13.88
C VAL A 100 1.03 4.89 -13.21
N GLN A 101 2.36 4.93 -13.31
CA GLN A 101 3.16 6.02 -12.74
C GLN A 101 2.81 7.37 -13.36
N ARG A 102 2.60 7.44 -14.69
CA ARG A 102 2.16 8.67 -15.36
C ARG A 102 0.76 9.08 -14.92
N ALA A 103 -0.16 8.12 -14.81
CA ALA A 103 -1.51 8.39 -14.34
C ALA A 103 -1.52 8.94 -12.90
N LEU A 104 -0.70 8.37 -12.01
CA LEU A 104 -0.55 8.85 -10.64
C LEU A 104 0.05 10.26 -10.59
N LEU A 105 1.05 10.55 -11.44
CA LEU A 105 1.62 11.89 -11.52
C LEU A 105 0.57 12.91 -11.99
N GLU A 106 -0.18 12.61 -13.04
CA GLU A 106 -1.24 13.50 -13.54
C GLU A 106 -2.35 13.71 -12.50
N TYR A 107 -2.71 12.63 -11.78
CA TYR A 107 -3.67 12.66 -10.68
C TYR A 107 -3.23 13.59 -9.56
N THR A 108 -1.99 13.44 -9.07
CA THR A 108 -1.45 14.25 -7.97
C THR A 108 -1.30 15.73 -8.36
N LEU A 109 -0.84 16.03 -9.58
CA LEU A 109 -0.72 17.40 -10.07
C LEU A 109 -2.07 18.12 -10.17
N THR A 110 -3.14 17.38 -10.50
CA THR A 110 -4.47 17.95 -10.68
C THR A 110 -5.29 17.98 -9.39
N GLY A 111 -5.24 16.89 -8.61
CA GLY A 111 -6.01 16.70 -7.38
C GLY A 111 -5.40 17.35 -6.14
N TYR A 112 -4.07 17.50 -6.12
CA TYR A 112 -3.32 17.96 -4.95
C TYR A 112 -2.26 19.04 -5.27
N PRO A 113 -2.60 20.11 -6.01
CA PRO A 113 -1.64 21.15 -6.41
C PRO A 113 -0.95 21.87 -5.23
N GLN A 114 -1.55 21.81 -4.03
CA GLN A 114 -1.05 22.40 -2.79
C GLN A 114 -0.03 21.51 -2.04
N ILE A 115 0.07 20.22 -2.40
CA ILE A 115 1.02 19.29 -1.78
C ILE A 115 2.30 19.29 -2.62
N GLN A 116 3.25 20.14 -2.25
CA GLN A 116 4.58 20.13 -2.86
C GLN A 116 5.48 19.18 -2.08
N VAL A 117 5.96 18.14 -2.75
CA VAL A 117 7.03 17.27 -2.23
C VAL A 117 8.28 18.13 -2.11
N ARG A 118 8.72 18.40 -0.87
CA ARG A 118 9.98 19.10 -0.58
C ARG A 118 11.19 18.23 -0.85
#